data_AF-A0A2M8NEM2-F1
#
_entry.id   AF-A0A2M8NEM2-F1
#
_cell.length_a   1.000
_cell.length_b   1.000
_cell.length_c   1.000
_cell.angle_alpha   90.00
_cell.angle_beta   90.00
_cell.angle_gamma   90.00
#
_symmetry.space_group_name_H-M   'P 1'
#
loop_
_entity.id
_entity.type
_entity.pdbx_description
1 polymer ?
#
loop_
_entity_poly.entity_id
_entity_poly.type
_entity_poly.pdbx_seq_one_letter_code
_entity_poly.pdbx_strand_id
1 'polypeptide(L)'
;PLLTALRAKSMVCLPIKIDKRTVAAMMAISPEPMPAFTGEDFQVYHQIARQTSVILQNISLLNETRRRLQEVNLLLDFSRQLRGLDADHIVKSLLESARKALHTAHAGVVLIWDE
;
A
#
# COMPACT_ATOMS: atom_id res chain seq x y z
N PRO A 1 6.72 14.40 26.11
CA PRO A 1 6.26 12.99 26.12
C PRO A 1 7.01 12.09 25.09
N LEU A 2 6.98 12.41 23.79
CA LEU A 2 7.60 11.57 22.75
C LEU A 2 9.14 11.57 22.78
N LEU A 3 9.78 12.74 22.79
CA LEU A 3 11.25 12.85 22.84
C LEU A 3 11.83 12.25 24.13
N THR A 4 11.14 12.44 25.25
CA THR A 4 11.50 11.83 26.54
C THR A 4 11.44 10.31 26.46
N ALA A 5 10.39 9.73 25.86
CA ALA A 5 10.26 8.29 25.66
C ALA A 5 11.35 7.74 24.72
N LEU A 6 11.75 8.52 23.72
CA LEU A 6 12.81 8.19 22.76
C LEU A 6 14.22 8.53 23.26
N ARG A 7 14.36 9.05 24.49
CA ARG A 7 15.64 9.56 25.06
C ARG A 7 16.36 10.55 24.12
N ALA A 8 15.59 11.33 23.37
CA ALA A 8 16.09 12.30 22.40
C ALA A 8 16.08 13.71 22.99
N LYS A 9 17.13 14.48 22.71
CA LYS A 9 17.27 15.91 23.04
C LYS A 9 17.06 16.82 21.82
N SER A 10 17.04 16.27 20.63
CA SER A 10 16.75 16.99 19.39
C SER A 10 16.08 16.08 18.36
N MET A 11 15.39 16.69 17.39
CA MET A 11 14.75 15.98 16.28
C MET A 11 14.63 16.83 15.03
N VAL A 12 14.58 16.15 13.88
CA VAL A 12 14.22 16.71 12.57
C VAL A 12 13.07 15.89 12.01
N CYS A 13 12.04 16.56 11.52
CA CYS A 13 10.92 15.91 10.84
C CYS A 13 10.80 16.49 9.43
N LEU A 14 10.93 15.62 8.43
CA LEU A 14 10.90 15.98 7.02
C LEU A 14 9.65 15.38 6.37
N PRO A 15 8.73 16.22 5.86
CA PRO A 15 7.56 15.70 5.16
C PRO A 15 7.99 15.13 3.80
N ILE A 16 7.57 13.90 3.52
CA ILE A 16 7.74 13.29 2.21
C ILE A 16 6.47 13.54 1.40
N LYS A 17 6.61 14.30 0.32
CA LYS A 17 5.48 14.75 -0.51
C LYS A 17 5.52 14.09 -1.88
N ILE A 18 4.41 13.50 -2.30
CA ILE A 18 4.15 13.05 -3.68
C ILE A 18 3.04 13.95 -4.23
N ASP A 19 3.24 14.56 -5.40
CA ASP A 19 2.29 15.48 -6.05
C ASP A 19 1.69 16.54 -5.10
N LYS A 20 2.57 17.17 -4.30
CA LYS A 20 2.25 18.18 -3.27
C LYS A 20 1.45 17.67 -2.06
N ARG A 21 1.08 16.39 -2.01
CA ARG A 21 0.44 15.76 -0.85
C ARG A 21 1.49 15.08 0.03
N THR A 22 1.46 15.36 1.33
CA THR A 22 2.31 14.65 2.30
C THR A 22 1.78 13.23 2.46
N VAL A 23 2.60 12.24 2.10
CA VAL A 23 2.25 10.81 2.18
C VAL A 23 2.95 10.11 3.34
N ALA A 24 4.06 10.66 3.81
CA ALA A 24 4.83 10.15 4.93
C ALA A 24 5.64 11.29 5.58
N ALA A 25 6.24 11.00 6.72
CA ALA A 25 7.24 11.85 7.35
C ALA A 25 8.46 11.01 7.73
N MET A 26 9.65 11.55 7.49
CA MET A 26 10.89 10.96 7.96
C MET A 26 11.34 11.73 9.21
N MET A 27 11.58 11.00 10.29
CA MET A 27 11.99 11.58 11.57
C MET A 27 13.39 11.10 11.93
N ALA A 28 14.30 12.04 12.10
CA ALA A 28 15.62 11.81 12.68
C ALA A 28 15.60 12.35 14.12
N ILE A 29 16.17 11.60 15.06
CA ILE A 29 16.25 11.97 16.47
C ILE A 29 17.69 11.82 16.95
N SER A 30 18.09 12.64 17.91
CA SER A 30 19.42 12.53 18.54
C SER A 30 19.33 12.66 20.05
N PRO A 31 20.10 11.87 20.83
CA PRO A 31 20.23 12.01 22.27
C PRO A 31 21.04 13.26 22.68
N GLU A 32 21.69 13.91 21.72
CA GLU A 32 22.45 15.15 21.90
C GLU A 32 21.69 16.36 21.32
N PRO A 33 21.86 17.56 21.89
CA PRO A 33 21.34 18.78 21.29
C PRO A 33 21.97 18.99 19.91
N MET A 34 21.15 19.34 18.92
CA MET A 34 21.65 19.76 17.61
C MET A 34 21.82 21.29 17.57
N PRO A 35 22.81 21.80 16.83
CA PRO A 35 22.89 23.22 16.53
C PRO A 35 21.69 23.69 15.69
N ALA A 36 21.49 25.00 15.61
CA ALA A 36 20.47 25.57 14.74
C ALA A 36 20.76 25.23 13.26
N PHE A 37 19.71 24.90 12.51
CA PHE A 37 19.85 24.56 11.09
C PHE A 37 20.37 25.73 10.27
N THR A 38 21.35 25.43 9.43
CA THR A 38 21.87 26.30 8.40
C THR A 38 21.08 26.13 7.10
N GLY A 39 21.26 27.05 6.15
CA GLY A 39 20.68 26.90 4.81
C GLY A 39 21.15 25.65 4.07
N GLU A 40 22.38 25.21 4.31
CA GLU A 40 22.94 23.98 3.73
C GLU A 40 22.24 22.74 4.29
N ASP A 41 21.96 22.70 5.59
CA ASP A 41 21.20 21.60 6.20
C ASP A 41 19.82 21.45 5.55
N PHE A 42 19.11 22.56 5.32
CA PHE A 42 17.83 22.54 4.64
C PHE A 42 17.92 22.00 3.21
N GLN A 43 19.00 22.33 2.47
CA GLN A 43 19.20 21.82 1.12
C GLN A 43 19.42 20.29 1.13
N VAL A 44 20.26 19.80 2.04
CA VAL A 44 20.52 18.36 2.20
C VAL A 44 19.24 17.62 2.57
N TYR A 45 18.50 18.11 3.56
CA TYR A 45 17.25 17.49 3.98
C TYR A 45 16.17 17.51 2.92
N HIS A 46 16.05 18.62 2.17
CA HIS A 46 15.13 18.71 1.04
C HIS A 46 15.50 17.70 -0.05
N GLN A 47 16.80 17.52 -0.33
CA GLN A 47 17.27 16.54 -1.31
C GLN A 47 16.97 15.11 -0.88
N ILE A 48 17.19 14.77 0.40
CA ILE A 48 16.82 13.45 0.94
C ILE A 48 15.31 13.25 0.82
N ALA A 49 14.49 14.20 1.27
CA ALA A 49 13.04 14.10 1.20
C ALA A 49 12.53 13.91 -0.24
N ARG A 50 13.14 14.60 -1.21
CA ARG A 50 12.83 14.45 -2.64
C ARG A 50 13.17 13.05 -3.15
N GLN A 51 14.35 12.52 -2.81
CA GLN A 51 14.74 11.17 -3.22
C GLN A 51 13.84 10.10 -2.60
N THR A 52 13.53 10.22 -1.32
CA THR A 52 12.59 9.31 -0.64
C THR A 52 11.21 9.37 -1.26
N SER A 53 10.73 10.56 -1.66
CA SER A 53 9.44 10.70 -2.35
C SER A 53 9.40 9.89 -3.65
N VAL A 54 10.43 9.98 -4.49
CA VAL A 54 10.52 9.21 -5.74
C VAL A 54 10.50 7.70 -5.47
N ILE A 55 11.24 7.24 -4.47
CA ILE A 55 11.28 5.82 -4.09
C ILE A 55 9.90 5.34 -3.62
N LEU A 56 9.23 6.11 -2.74
CA LEU A 56 7.90 5.75 -2.25
C LEU A 56 6.85 5.77 -3.36
N GLN A 57 6.95 6.72 -4.31
CA GLN A 57 6.08 6.76 -5.49
C GLN A 57 6.26 5.50 -6.34
N ASN A 58 7.51 5.10 -6.61
CA ASN A 58 7.80 3.88 -7.37
C ASN A 58 7.29 2.62 -6.66
N ILE A 59 7.45 2.51 -5.35
CA ILE A 59 6.91 1.39 -4.56
C ILE A 59 5.39 1.35 -4.66
N SER A 60 4.72 2.50 -4.56
CA SER A 60 3.26 2.59 -4.68
C SER A 60 2.79 2.13 -6.07
N LEU A 61 3.42 2.62 -7.14
CA LEU A 61 3.09 2.24 -8.52
C LEU A 61 3.35 0.76 -8.79
N LEU A 62 4.45 0.22 -8.28
CA LEU A 62 4.77 -1.21 -8.41
C LEU A 62 3.74 -2.08 -7.68
N ASN A 63 3.34 -1.69 -6.47
CA ASN A 63 2.33 -2.41 -5.70
C ASN A 63 0.97 -2.36 -6.39
N GLU A 64 0.57 -1.21 -6.94
CA GLU A 64 -0.65 -1.08 -7.73
C GLU A 64 -0.62 -1.97 -8.98
N THR A 65 0.50 -1.97 -9.71
CA THR A 65 0.69 -2.82 -10.88
C THR A 65 0.59 -4.31 -10.52
N ARG A 66 1.27 -4.73 -9.45
CA ARG A 66 1.19 -6.12 -8.96
C ARG A 66 -0.22 -6.51 -8.56
N ARG A 67 -0.94 -5.62 -7.87
CA ARG A 67 -2.34 -5.83 -7.50
C ARG A 67 -3.23 -6.01 -8.73
N ARG A 68 -3.13 -5.11 -9.72
CA ARG A 68 -3.91 -5.22 -10.96
C ARG A 68 -3.60 -6.51 -11.74
N LEU A 69 -2.35 -6.94 -11.78
CA LEU A 69 -1.97 -8.22 -12.39
C LEU A 69 -2.57 -9.41 -11.64
N GLN A 70 -2.59 -9.38 -10.30
CA GLN A 70 -3.25 -10.42 -9.50
C GLN A 70 -4.76 -10.47 -9.80
N GLU A 71 -5.43 -9.31 -9.88
CA GLU A 71 -6.85 -9.21 -10.23
C GLU A 71 -7.14 -9.81 -11.62
N VAL A 72 -6.32 -9.48 -12.64
CA VAL A 72 -6.45 -10.05 -13.99
C VAL A 72 -6.22 -11.55 -14.01
N ASN A 73 -5.20 -12.05 -13.31
CA ASN A 73 -4.92 -13.49 -13.24
C ASN A 73 -6.08 -14.26 -12.60
N LEU A 74 -6.66 -13.74 -11.52
CA LEU A 74 -7.84 -14.33 -10.89
C LEU A 74 -9.03 -14.42 -11.86
N LEU A 75 -9.28 -13.36 -12.63
CA LEU A 75 -10.35 -13.35 -13.65
C LEU A 75 -10.09 -14.36 -14.78
N LEU A 76 -8.86 -14.46 -15.26
CA LEU A 76 -8.48 -15.43 -16.29
C LEU A 76 -8.61 -16.88 -15.79
N ASP A 77 -8.16 -17.16 -14.56
CA ASP A 77 -8.27 -18.47 -13.95
C ASP A 77 -9.73 -18.86 -13.74
N PHE A 78 -10.57 -17.92 -13.30
CA PHE A 78 -12.02 -18.12 -13.21
C PHE A 78 -12.64 -18.38 -14.59
N SER A 79 -12.34 -17.57 -15.62
CA SER A 79 -12.83 -17.76 -16.99
C SER A 79 -12.44 -19.14 -17.57
N ARG A 80 -11.24 -19.64 -17.24
CA ARG A 80 -10.81 -20.98 -17.63
C ARG A 80 -11.62 -22.08 -16.94
N GLN A 81 -11.93 -21.91 -15.65
CA GLN A 81 -12.76 -22.86 -14.91
C GLN A 81 -14.18 -22.98 -15.49
N LEU A 82 -14.74 -21.89 -16.03
CA LEU A 82 -16.08 -21.88 -16.62
C LEU A 82 -16.22 -22.71 -17.91
N ARG A 83 -15.12 -23.10 -18.57
CA ARG A 83 -15.20 -23.85 -19.83
C ARG A 83 -15.75 -25.27 -19.61
N GLY A 84 -16.93 -25.54 -20.19
CA GLY A 84 -17.56 -26.86 -20.15
C GLY A 84 -18.31 -27.18 -18.86
N LEU A 85 -18.64 -26.15 -18.06
CA LEU A 85 -19.43 -26.30 -16.83
C LEU A 85 -20.89 -25.90 -17.03
N ASP A 86 -21.78 -26.69 -16.42
CA ASP A 86 -23.21 -26.37 -16.31
C ASP A 86 -23.43 -25.23 -15.29
N ALA A 87 -24.59 -24.57 -15.33
CA ALA A 87 -24.92 -23.41 -14.50
C ALA A 87 -24.62 -23.59 -12.99
N ASP A 88 -24.93 -24.77 -12.43
CA ASP A 88 -24.65 -25.11 -11.03
C ASP A 88 -23.15 -25.13 -10.70
N HIS A 89 -22.33 -25.61 -11.64
CA HIS A 89 -20.89 -25.68 -11.46
C HIS A 89 -20.23 -24.30 -11.62
N ILE A 90 -20.79 -23.45 -12.47
CA ILE A 90 -20.38 -22.04 -12.62
C ILE A 90 -20.55 -21.30 -11.29
N VAL A 91 -21.71 -21.47 -10.64
CA VAL A 91 -22.02 -20.80 -9.37
C VAL A 91 -21.13 -21.25 -8.22
N LYS A 92 -20.87 -22.57 -8.10
CA LYS A 92 -19.91 -23.08 -7.12
C LYS A 92 -18.50 -22.54 -7.35
N SER A 93 -18.08 -22.47 -8.61
CA SER A 93 -16.76 -21.95 -8.99
C SER A 93 -16.62 -20.45 -8.68
N LEU A 94 -17.71 -19.68 -8.85
CA LEU A 94 -17.77 -18.27 -8.49
C LEU A 94 -17.56 -18.08 -6.99
N LEU A 95 -18.29 -18.84 -6.16
CA LEU A 95 -18.20 -18.72 -4.70
C LEU A 95 -16.79 -19.06 -4.19
N GLU A 96 -16.18 -20.14 -4.68
CA GLU A 96 -14.80 -20.49 -4.31
C GLU A 96 -13.77 -19.47 -4.79
N SER A 97 -13.94 -18.92 -5.99
CA SER A 97 -13.05 -17.88 -6.53
C SER A 97 -13.18 -16.57 -5.76
N ALA A 98 -14.41 -16.17 -5.43
CA ALA A 98 -14.70 -14.99 -4.61
C ALA A 98 -14.13 -15.14 -3.19
N ARG A 99 -14.25 -16.33 -2.57
CA ARG A 99 -13.68 -16.63 -1.25
C ARG A 99 -12.15 -16.53 -1.25
N LYS A 100 -11.49 -16.97 -2.34
CA LYS A 100 -10.04 -16.83 -2.49
C LYS A 100 -9.61 -15.38 -2.71
N ALA A 101 -10.39 -14.58 -3.42
CA ALA A 101 -10.07 -13.18 -3.69
C ALA A 101 -10.36 -12.26 -2.48
N LEU A 102 -11.39 -12.56 -1.70
CA LEU A 102 -11.87 -11.75 -0.58
C LEU A 102 -11.49 -12.37 0.76
N HIS A 103 -10.20 -12.32 1.10
CA HIS A 103 -9.68 -12.92 2.35
C HIS A 103 -10.33 -12.38 3.64
N THR A 104 -10.97 -11.21 3.61
CA THR A 104 -11.67 -10.62 4.76
C THR A 104 -13.15 -11.00 4.85
N ALA A 105 -13.71 -11.64 3.82
CA ALA A 105 -15.09 -12.09 3.84
C ALA A 105 -15.19 -13.37 4.69
N HIS A 106 -16.08 -13.34 5.68
CA HIS A 106 -16.29 -14.46 6.60
C HIS A 106 -17.32 -15.47 6.07
N ALA A 107 -18.21 -15.04 5.17
CA ALA A 107 -19.23 -15.87 4.53
C ALA A 107 -19.65 -15.27 3.19
N GLY A 108 -20.26 -16.08 2.32
CA GLY A 108 -20.84 -15.67 1.05
C GLY A 108 -21.85 -16.69 0.54
N VAL A 109 -22.84 -16.24 -0.21
CA VAL A 109 -23.85 -17.09 -0.86
C VAL A 109 -24.04 -16.62 -2.30
N VAL A 110 -24.31 -17.55 -3.21
CA VAL A 110 -24.66 -17.28 -4.60
C VAL A 110 -25.95 -18.03 -4.89
N LEU A 111 -26.93 -17.35 -5.45
CA LEU A 111 -28.25 -17.89 -5.76
C LEU A 111 -28.51 -17.76 -7.25
N ILE A 112 -29.04 -18.82 -7.86
CA ILE A 112 -29.61 -18.78 -9.22
C ILE A 112 -31.10 -18.57 -9.05
N TRP A 113 -31.65 -17.59 -9.77
CA TRP A 113 -33.09 -17.46 -9.92
C TRP A 113 -33.51 -18.16 -11.20
N ASP A 114 -34.48 -19.06 -11.11
CA ASP A 114 -35.16 -19.69 -12.24
C ASP A 114 -36.65 -19.34 -12.10
N GLU A 115 -37.28 -18.88 -13.18
CA GLU A 115 -38.68 -18.41 -13.18
C GLU A 115 -39.70 -19.55 -13.14
#